data_AF-D0UTC3-F1
#
_entry.id   AF-D0UTC3-F1
#
_cell.length_a   1.000
_cell.length_b   1.000
_cell.length_c   1.000
_cell.angle_alpha   90.00
_cell.angle_beta   90.00
_cell.angle_gamma   90.00
#
_symmetry.space_group_name_H-M   'P 1'
#
loop_
_entity.id
_entity.type
_entity.pdbx_description
1 polymer ?
#
loop_
_entity_poly.entity_id
_entity_poly.type
_entity_poly.pdbx_seq_one_letter_code
_entity_poly.pdbx_strand_id
1 'polypeptide(L)' 'AIVKKQIDRLKTPSLKCVDLVVTELSNVIRINTEKMSRYPRLRDETERIITTHIREREQMCKDQIIILINCELA' A
#
# COMPACT_ATOMS: atom_id res chain seq x y z
N ALA A 1 -23.79 -2.69 -20.89
CA ALA A 1 -23.20 -1.33 -20.98
C ALA A 1 -23.13 -0.61 -19.62
N ILE A 2 -24.21 -0.58 -18.82
CA ILE A 2 -24.22 0.15 -17.53
C ILE A 2 -23.35 -0.52 -16.46
N VAL A 3 -23.41 -1.85 -16.34
CA VAL A 3 -22.67 -2.62 -15.33
C VAL A 3 -21.15 -2.48 -15.51
N LYS A 4 -20.62 -2.62 -16.74
CA LYS A 4 -19.20 -2.40 -17.05
C LYS A 4 -18.72 -0.99 -16.66
N LYS A 5 -19.53 0.05 -16.88
CA LYS A 5 -19.21 1.42 -16.42
C LYS A 5 -19.19 1.56 -14.89
N GLN A 6 -20.02 0.82 -14.15
CA GLN A 6 -19.99 0.85 -12.69
C GLN A 6 -18.77 0.11 -12.13
N ILE A 7 -18.37 -1.00 -12.75
CA ILE A 7 -17.17 -1.77 -12.36
C ILE A 7 -15.90 -0.94 -12.55
N ASP A 8 -15.76 -0.23 -13.67
CA ASP A 8 -14.59 0.61 -13.93
C ASP A 8 -14.42 1.75 -12.88
N ARG A 9 -15.54 2.27 -12.35
CA ARG A 9 -15.53 3.28 -11.28
C ARG A 9 -14.99 2.77 -9.94
N LEU A 10 -14.85 1.44 -9.75
CA LEU A 10 -14.28 0.85 -8.54
C LEU A 10 -12.75 0.94 -8.50
N LYS A 11 -12.08 1.16 -9.64
CA LYS A 11 -10.62 1.25 -9.71
C LYS A 11 -10.05 2.35 -8.81
N THR A 12 -10.55 3.57 -8.96
CA THR A 12 -10.08 4.73 -8.18
C THR A 12 -10.27 4.56 -6.66
N PRO A 13 -11.45 4.18 -6.12
CA PRO A 13 -11.61 3.99 -4.68
C PRO A 13 -10.80 2.81 -4.13
N SER A 14 -10.60 1.73 -4.90
CA SER A 14 -9.75 0.62 -4.49
C SER A 14 -8.28 1.02 -4.38
N LEU A 15 -7.75 1.78 -5.35
CA LEU A 15 -6.37 2.29 -5.28
C LEU A 15 -6.19 3.26 -4.10
N LYS A 16 -7.16 4.15 -3.87
CA LYS A 16 -7.14 5.06 -2.71
C LYS A 16 -7.16 4.32 -1.38
N CYS A 17 -7.87 3.19 -1.30
CA CYS A 17 -7.84 2.36 -0.10
C CYS A 17 -6.44 1.83 0.19
N VAL A 18 -5.70 1.38 -0.83
CA VAL A 18 -4.30 0.95 -0.69
C VAL A 18 -3.42 2.09 -0.20
N ASP A 19 -3.56 3.30 -0.76
CA ASP A 19 -2.78 4.48 -0.34
C ASP A 19 -2.99 4.83 1.14
N LEU A 20 -4.24 4.75 1.61
CA LEU A 20 -4.59 4.99 3.01
C LEU A 20 -3.96 3.94 3.93
N VAL A 21 -3.97 2.67 3.52
CA VAL A 21 -3.33 1.58 4.29
C VAL A 21 -1.81 1.78 4.35
N VAL A 22 -1.15 2.16 3.26
CA VAL A 22 0.29 2.44 3.22
C VAL A 22 0.66 3.61 4.14
N THR A 23 -0.18 4.64 4.16
CA THR A 23 -0.02 5.79 5.05
C THR A 23 -0.09 5.35 6.52
N GLU A 24 -1.08 4.53 6.86
CA GLU A 24 -1.23 4.04 8.23
C GLU A 24 -0.11 3.08 8.64
N LEU A 25 0.34 2.20 7.74
CA LEU A 25 1.51 1.34 7.99
C LEU A 25 2.77 2.18 8.25
N SER A 26 2.96 3.28 7.54
CA SER A 26 4.08 4.20 7.76
C SER A 26 4.01 4.84 9.16
N ASN A 27 2.81 5.24 9.61
CA ASN A 27 2.60 5.74 10.97
C ASN A 27 2.96 4.68 12.03
N VAL A 28 2.53 3.44 11.83
CA VAL A 28 2.80 2.33 12.74
C VAL A 28 4.30 2.04 12.84
N ILE A 29 5.04 2.10 11.72
CA ILE A 29 6.50 1.91 11.73
C ILE A 29 7.18 3.01 12.53
N ARG A 30 6.78 4.27 12.35
CA ARG A 30 7.32 5.38 13.11
C ARG A 30 7.14 5.19 14.62
N ILE A 31 5.96 4.79 15.07
CA ILE A 31 5.68 4.52 16.49
C ILE A 31 6.52 3.35 17.02
N ASN A 32 6.72 2.29 16.22
CA ASN A 32 7.52 1.15 16.66
C ASN A 32 9.03 1.44 16.66
N THR A 33 9.52 2.23 15.72
CA THR A 33 10.93 2.63 15.62
C THR A 33 11.34 3.59 16.74
N GLU A 34 10.41 4.36 17.31
CA GLU A 34 10.65 5.17 18.52
C GLU A 34 11.10 4.31 19.72
N LYS A 35 10.60 3.07 19.84
CA LYS A 35 11.05 2.11 20.88
C LYS A 35 12.50 1.66 20.68
N MET A 36 13.04 1.83 19.48
CA MET A 36 14.43 1.51 19.12
C MET A 36 15.37 2.72 19.23
N SER A 37 14.93 3.82 19.85
CA SER A 37 15.70 5.07 20.02
C SER A 37 17.09 4.89 20.63
N ARG A 38 17.31 3.84 21.44
CA ARG A 38 18.61 3.51 22.04
C ARG A 38 19.67 3.07 21.01
N TYR A 39 19.25 2.62 19.82
CA TYR A 39 20.13 2.15 18.74
C TYR A 39 19.76 2.86 17.42
N PRO A 40 20.20 4.11 17.20
CA PRO A 40 19.77 4.91 16.05
C PRO A 40 20.11 4.27 14.70
N ARG A 41 21.29 3.64 14.57
CA ARG A 41 21.68 2.97 13.32
C ARG A 41 20.81 1.75 13.00
N LEU A 42 20.38 1.01 14.03
CA LEU A 42 19.48 -0.13 13.85
C LEU A 42 18.08 0.35 13.49
N ARG A 43 17.62 1.43 14.13
CA ARG A 43 16.35 2.08 13.84
C ARG A 43 16.27 2.52 12.38
N ASP A 44 17.24 3.29 11.91
CA ASP A 44 17.26 3.84 10.54
C ASP A 44 17.27 2.71 9.50
N GLU A 45 18.06 1.67 9.72
CA GLU A 45 18.13 0.54 8.80
C GLU A 45 16.85 -0.30 8.81
N THR A 46 16.23 -0.47 9.99
CA THR A 46 14.94 -1.16 10.12
C THR A 46 13.84 -0.37 9.41
N GLU A 47 13.77 0.95 9.62
CA GLU A 47 12.81 1.83 8.96
C GLU A 47 12.99 1.77 7.43
N ARG A 48 14.23 1.86 6.95
CA ARG A 48 14.58 1.75 5.52
C ARG A 48 14.10 0.43 4.91
N ILE A 49 14.43 -0.71 5.53
CA ILE A 49 14.06 -2.04 5.01
C ILE A 49 12.54 -2.19 4.95
N ILE A 50 11.83 -1.80 6.01
CA ILE A 50 10.37 -1.97 6.07
C ILE A 50 9.68 -1.01 5.08
N THR A 51 10.12 0.25 4.98
CA THR A 51 9.56 1.21 4.02
C THR A 51 9.76 0.76 2.57
N THR A 52 10.94 0.24 2.23
CA THR A 52 11.19 -0.33 0.90
C THR A 52 10.25 -1.49 0.62
N HIS A 53 10.13 -2.43 1.57
CA HIS A 53 9.24 -3.57 1.42
C HIS A 53 7.78 -3.13 1.20
N ILE A 54 7.28 -2.17 1.97
CA ILE A 54 5.89 -1.68 1.82
C ILE A 54 5.65 -1.10 0.44
N ARG A 55 6.57 -0.29 -0.10
CA ARG A 55 6.42 0.30 -1.45
C ARG A 55 6.37 -0.76 -2.54
N GLU A 56 7.22 -1.79 -2.44
CA GLU A 56 7.19 -2.91 -3.37
C GLU A 56 5.85 -3.66 -3.30
N ARG A 57 5.35 -3.93 -2.09
CA ARG A 57 4.07 -4.62 -1.88
C ARG A 57 2.87 -3.77 -2.30
N GLU A 58 2.92 -2.46 -2.09
CA GLU A 58 1.93 -1.50 -2.57
C GLU A 58 1.79 -1.57 -4.09
N GLN A 59 2.90 -1.51 -4.82
CA GLN A 59 2.90 -1.59 -6.28
C GLN A 59 2.30 -2.91 -6.77
N MET A 60 2.74 -4.03 -6.22
CA MET A 60 2.18 -5.36 -6.54
C MET A 60 0.68 -5.43 -6.28
N CYS A 61 0.20 -4.85 -5.18
CA CYS A 61 -1.22 -4.85 -4.82
C CYS A 61 -2.04 -4.00 -5.79
N LYS A 62 -1.55 -2.81 -6.15
CA LYS A 62 -2.20 -1.93 -7.13
C LYS A 62 -2.32 -2.62 -8.49
N ASP A 63 -1.27 -3.29 -8.94
CA ASP A 63 -1.27 -4.03 -10.21
C ASP A 63 -2.28 -5.20 -10.17
N GLN A 64 -2.31 -5.95 -9.07
CA GLN A 64 -3.28 -7.04 -8.87
C GLN A 64 -4.73 -6.54 -8.91
N ILE A 65 -5.02 -5.40 -8.27
CA ILE A 65 -6.35 -4.77 -8.29
C ILE A 65 -6.76 -4.41 -9.72
N ILE A 66 -5.84 -3.84 -10.50
CA ILE A 66 -6.10 -3.47 -11.89
C ILE A 66 -6.41 -4.72 -12.73
N ILE A 67 -5.65 -5.80 -12.55
CA ILE A 67 -5.87 -7.07 -13.25
C ILE A 67 -7.26 -7.63 -12.91
N LEU A 68 -7.62 -7.67 -11.63
CA LEU A 68 -8.93 -8.17 -11.19
C LEU A 68 -10.08 -7.38 -11.82
N ILE A 69 -10.00 -6.05 -11.81
CA ILE A 69 -11.03 -5.19 -12.43
C ILE A 69 -11.10 -5.42 -13.94
N ASN A 70 -9.96 -5.53 -14.62
CA ASN A 70 -9.92 -5.79 -16.05
C ASN A 70 -10.53 -7.16 -16.40
N CYS A 71 -10.33 -8.17 -15.55
CA CYS A 71 -10.93 -9.49 -15.72
C CYS A 71 -12.47 -9.45 -15.62
N GLU A 72 -13.01 -8.68 -14.68
CA GLU A 72 -14.46 -8.46 -14.53
C GLU A 72 -15.08 -7.61 -15.65
N LEU A 73 -14.25 -6.85 -16.38
CA LEU A 73 -14.68 -6.00 -17.50
C LEU A 73 -14.64 -6.69 -18.86
N ALA A 74 -13.88 -7.79 -18.99
CA ALA A 74 -13.85 -8.62 -20.20
C ALA A 74 -15.23 -9.22 -20.48
#